data_AF-A0A2W7P981-F1
#
_entry.id   AF-A0A2W7P981-F1
#
_cell.length_a   1.000
_cell.length_b   1.000
_cell.length_c   1.000
_cell.angle_alpha   90.00
_cell.angle_beta   90.00
_cell.angle_gamma   90.00
#
_symmetry.space_group_name_H-M   'P 1'
#
loop_
_entity.id
_entity.type
_entity.pdbx_description
1 polymer ?
#
loop_
_entity_poly.entity_id
_entity_poly.type
_entity_poly.pdbx_seq_one_letter_code
_entity_poly.pdbx_strand_id
1 'polypeptide(L)'
;MDKQSGKDFERVQYQLLKRIIRKNDVLYIHSLDRFGRNKEEILNEWNDITKNIQADIVVMDMPLLDTTQYKDSLGTFIADLVLQILSWMAEEERDRIR
;
A
#
# COMPACT_ATOMS: atom_id res chain seq x y z
N MET A 1 -1.51 -8.95 -15.81
CA MET A 1 -1.36 -7.48 -15.85
C MET A 1 -2.74 -6.87 -15.74
N ASP A 2 -3.06 -6.27 -14.60
CA ASP A 2 -4.32 -5.56 -14.43
C ASP A 2 -4.28 -4.26 -15.25
N LYS A 3 -5.20 -4.14 -16.21
CA LYS A 3 -5.31 -3.03 -17.19
C LYS A 3 -6.50 -2.12 -16.89
N GLN A 4 -6.95 -2.06 -15.64
CA GLN A 4 -7.98 -1.11 -15.24
C GLN A 4 -7.32 0.22 -14.87
N SER A 5 -7.63 1.27 -15.65
CA SER A 5 -7.33 2.66 -15.28
C SER A 5 -7.77 2.87 -13.83
N GLY A 6 -6.95 3.52 -13.03
CA GLY A 6 -7.26 3.87 -11.64
C GLY A 6 -8.37 4.91 -11.60
N LYS A 7 -9.55 4.62 -12.15
CA LYS A 7 -10.75 5.46 -12.16
C LYS A 7 -11.83 4.94 -11.21
N ASP A 8 -11.86 3.63 -10.91
CA ASP A 8 -12.54 3.09 -9.72
C ASP A 8 -11.65 2.07 -8.97
N PHE A 9 -11.65 2.10 -7.64
CA PHE A 9 -10.92 1.14 -6.80
C PHE A 9 -11.61 -0.24 -6.73
N GLU A 10 -12.67 -0.42 -7.53
CA GLU A 10 -13.34 -1.69 -7.80
C GLU A 10 -12.50 -2.62 -8.69
N ARG A 11 -11.22 -2.76 -8.36
CA ARG A 11 -10.38 -3.79 -8.99
C ARG A 11 -10.83 -5.14 -8.47
N VAL A 12 -11.69 -5.79 -9.24
CA VAL A 12 -12.22 -7.12 -8.94
C VAL A 12 -11.10 -8.09 -8.55
N GLN A 13 -9.96 -8.03 -9.24
CA GLN A 13 -8.81 -8.90 -8.96
C GLN A 13 -8.15 -8.60 -7.61
N TYR A 14 -8.05 -7.33 -7.22
CA TYR A 14 -7.53 -6.97 -5.90
C TYR A 14 -8.47 -7.40 -4.77
N GLN A 15 -9.78 -7.26 -4.97
CA GLN A 15 -10.77 -7.73 -3.99
C GLN A 15 -10.76 -9.26 -3.86
N LEU A 16 -10.59 -9.99 -4.96
CA LEU A 16 -10.39 -11.44 -4.93
C LEU A 16 -9.09 -11.81 -4.20
N LEU A 17 -7.99 -11.08 -4.46
CA LEU A 17 -6.71 -11.24 -3.77
C LEU A 17 -6.87 -11.08 -2.25
N LYS A 18 -7.55 -10.02 -1.79
CA LYS A 18 -7.84 -9.82 -0.36
C LYS A 18 -8.64 -10.96 0.28
N ARG A 19 -9.52 -11.61 -0.48
CA ARG A 19 -10.29 -12.76 0.00
C ARG A 19 -9.45 -14.03 0.14
N ILE A 20 -8.34 -14.14 -0.58
CA ILE A 20 -7.47 -15.32 -0.54
C ILE A 20 -6.28 -15.17 0.41
N ILE A 21 -5.76 -13.96 0.61
CA ILE A 21 -4.64 -13.69 1.53
C ILE A 21 -5.04 -14.10 2.96
N ARG A 22 -4.09 -14.70 3.67
CA ARG A 22 -4.21 -15.14 5.06
C ARG A 22 -3.07 -14.57 5.90
N LYS A 23 -3.24 -14.71 7.21
CA LYS A 23 -2.20 -14.39 8.19
C LYS A 23 -0.88 -15.07 7.82
N ASN A 24 0.22 -14.33 7.94
CA ASN A 24 1.59 -14.73 7.60
C ASN A 24 1.89 -14.92 6.10
N ASP A 25 0.94 -14.65 5.20
CA ASP A 25 1.26 -14.53 3.77
C ASP A 25 2.05 -13.24 3.52
N VAL A 26 2.74 -13.19 2.38
CA VAL A 26 3.46 -11.99 1.92
C VAL A 26 2.86 -11.50 0.60
N LEU A 27 2.34 -10.28 0.61
CA LEU A 27 1.87 -9.61 -0.59
C LEU A 27 3.02 -8.83 -1.25
N TYR A 28 3.39 -9.21 -2.46
CA TYR A 28 4.32 -8.44 -3.28
C TYR A 28 3.57 -7.50 -4.21
N ILE A 29 3.89 -6.22 -4.16
CA ILE A 29 3.42 -5.22 -5.13
C ILE A 29 4.60 -4.58 -5.84
N HIS A 30 4.39 -4.22 -7.10
CA HIS A 30 5.44 -3.60 -7.90
C HIS A 30 5.81 -2.21 -7.41
N SER A 31 4.80 -1.39 -7.09
CA SER A 31 4.97 0.01 -6.73
C SER A 31 3.74 0.55 -6.01
N LEU A 32 3.92 1.59 -5.19
CA LEU A 32 2.85 2.15 -4.36
C LEU A 32 1.79 2.89 -5.17
N ASP A 33 2.13 3.45 -6.34
CA ASP A 33 1.16 4.10 -7.25
C ASP A 33 0.08 3.12 -7.75
N ARG A 34 0.36 1.81 -7.69
CA ARG A 34 -0.59 0.75 -8.04
C ARG A 34 -1.45 0.34 -6.85
N PHE A 35 -1.22 0.88 -5.67
CA PHE A 35 -1.82 0.44 -4.41
C PHE A 35 -2.96 1.34 -3.90
N GLY A 36 -3.11 2.57 -4.39
CA GLY A 36 -4.17 3.48 -3.94
C GLY A 36 -4.17 4.81 -4.68
N ARG A 37 -5.25 5.59 -4.61
CA ARG A 37 -5.36 6.88 -5.32
C ARG A 37 -5.19 8.11 -4.44
N ASN A 38 -5.55 7.97 -3.18
CA ASN A 38 -5.35 8.98 -2.16
C ASN A 38 -4.69 8.34 -0.94
N LYS A 39 -4.10 9.20 -0.10
CA LYS A 39 -3.43 8.84 1.14
C LYS A 39 -4.25 7.91 2.01
N GLU A 40 -5.52 8.26 2.17
CA GLU A 40 -6.41 7.64 3.13
C GLU A 40 -6.71 6.19 2.74
N GLU A 41 -6.99 5.94 1.45
CA GLU A 41 -7.17 4.59 0.89
C GLU A 41 -5.91 3.74 1.04
N ILE A 42 -4.74 4.29 0.70
CA ILE A 42 -3.45 3.59 0.83
C ILE A 42 -3.23 3.17 2.29
N LEU A 43 -3.42 4.10 3.24
CA LEU A 43 -3.25 3.82 4.66
C LEU A 43 -4.27 2.79 5.16
N ASN A 44 -5.52 2.90 4.73
CA ASN A 44 -6.57 1.97 5.13
C ASN A 44 -6.27 0.54 4.65
N GLU A 45 -5.89 0.38 3.37
CA GLU A 45 -5.55 -0.92 2.81
C GLU A 45 -4.25 -1.49 3.39
N TRP A 46 -3.24 -0.65 3.63
CA TRP A 46 -2.02 -1.05 4.31
C TRP A 46 -2.29 -1.57 5.72
N ASN A 47 -3.12 -0.84 6.49
CA ASN A 47 -3.54 -1.26 7.82
C ASN A 47 -4.41 -2.52 7.80
N ASP A 48 -5.29 -2.67 6.81
CA ASP A 48 -6.12 -3.88 6.65
C ASP A 48 -5.22 -5.12 6.43
N ILE A 49 -4.22 -5.02 5.56
CA ILE A 49 -3.28 -6.13 5.31
C ILE A 49 -2.43 -6.44 6.54
N THR A 50 -1.78 -5.42 7.11
CA THR A 50 -0.76 -5.63 8.16
C THR A 50 -1.35 -5.86 9.55
N LYS A 51 -2.48 -5.23 9.88
CA LYS A 51 -3.07 -5.29 11.23
C LYS A 51 -4.29 -6.21 11.29
N ASN A 52 -5.19 -6.14 10.32
CA ASN A 52 -6.43 -6.94 10.33
C ASN A 52 -6.17 -8.37 9.81
N ILE A 53 -5.60 -8.50 8.60
CA ILE A 53 -5.27 -9.80 8.01
C ILE A 53 -4.01 -10.41 8.65
N GLN A 54 -3.11 -9.56 9.17
CA GLN A 54 -1.81 -9.96 9.72
C GLN A 54 -0.91 -10.64 8.67
N ALA A 55 -0.98 -10.13 7.44
CA ALA A 55 -0.08 -10.49 6.35
C ALA A 55 1.02 -9.43 6.21
N ASP A 56 2.16 -9.85 5.66
CA ASP A 56 3.25 -8.96 5.32
C ASP A 56 3.04 -8.35 3.92
N ILE A 57 3.61 -7.18 3.67
CA ILE A 57 3.59 -6.51 2.38
C ILE A 57 4.99 -6.03 2.01
N VAL A 58 5.35 -6.22 0.74
CA VAL A 58 6.64 -5.82 0.16
C VAL A 58 6.38 -5.00 -1.09
N VAL A 59 6.90 -3.77 -1.08
CA VAL A 59 6.90 -2.91 -2.26
C VAL A 59 8.25 -3.03 -2.97
N MET A 60 8.26 -3.65 -4.15
CA MET A 60 9.49 -4.05 -4.83
C MET A 60 10.41 -2.87 -5.19
N ASP A 61 9.85 -1.70 -5.50
CA ASP A 61 10.61 -0.49 -5.82
C ASP A 61 10.91 0.41 -4.61
N MET A 62 10.39 0.08 -3.42
CA MET A 62 10.59 0.83 -2.18
C MET A 62 10.95 -0.10 -1.03
N PRO A 63 12.24 -0.48 -0.86
CA PRO A 63 12.67 -1.40 0.19
C PRO A 63 12.36 -0.96 1.63
N LEU A 64 12.13 0.34 1.86
CA LEU A 64 11.69 0.88 3.16
C LEU A 64 10.25 0.46 3.51
N LEU A 65 9.48 -0.01 2.53
CA LEU A 65 8.12 -0.52 2.67
C LEU A 65 8.12 -2.05 2.54
N ASP A 66 8.99 -2.70 3.33
CA ASP A 66 9.07 -4.15 3.48
C ASP A 66 8.79 -4.53 4.93
N THR A 67 7.57 -5.01 5.21
CA THR A 67 7.19 -5.38 6.58
C THR A 67 7.78 -6.71 7.03
N THR A 68 8.36 -7.50 6.12
CA THR A 68 8.99 -8.78 6.47
C THR A 68 10.29 -8.58 7.24
N GLN A 69 11.00 -7.48 6.98
CA GLN A 69 12.30 -7.16 7.57
C GLN A 69 12.19 -6.37 8.88
N TYR A 70 11.13 -5.57 9.02
CA TYR A 70 10.97 -4.65 10.16
C TYR A 70 9.70 -4.95 10.96
N LYS A 71 9.67 -6.13 11.61
CA LYS A 71 8.52 -6.61 12.39
C LYS A 71 8.33 -5.92 13.75
N ASP A 72 9.19 -4.95 14.06
CA ASP A 72 9.13 -4.19 15.30
C ASP A 72 8.34 -2.87 15.14
N SER A 73 8.12 -2.19 16.26
CA SER A 73 7.42 -0.90 16.29
C SER A 73 8.13 0.18 15.48
N LEU A 74 9.45 0.06 15.29
CA LEU A 74 10.25 0.97 14.48
C LEU A 74 9.97 0.81 12.98
N GLY A 75 9.87 -0.44 12.50
CA GLY A 75 9.48 -0.73 11.13
C GLY A 75 8.12 -0.19 10.74
N THR A 76 7.15 -0.39 11.62
CA THR A 76 5.79 0.14 11.44
C THR A 76 5.82 1.67 11.37
N PHE A 77 6.60 2.32 12.25
CA PHE A 77 6.74 3.77 12.26
C PHE A 77 7.41 4.31 10.99
N ILE A 78 8.47 3.67 10.49
CA ILE A 78 9.14 4.06 9.24
C ILE A 78 8.17 3.95 8.06
N ALA A 79 7.42 2.85 7.97
CA ALA A 79 6.41 2.68 6.93
C ALA A 79 5.34 3.78 6.98
N ASP A 80 4.78 4.05 8.17
CA ASP A 80 3.79 5.11 8.36
C ASP A 80 4.33 6.49 7.95
N LEU A 81 5.60 6.80 8.25
CA LEU A 81 6.24 8.05 7.86
C LEU A 81 6.42 8.15 6.33
N VAL A 82 6.92 7.09 5.69
CA VAL A 82 7.10 7.05 4.23
C VAL A 82 5.75 7.24 3.52
N LEU A 83 4.70 6.56 3.99
CA LEU A 83 3.35 6.71 3.44
C LEU A 83 2.81 8.14 3.60
N GLN A 84 3.11 8.82 4.72
CA GLN A 84 2.76 10.22 4.92
C GLN A 84 3.48 11.16 3.95
N ILE A 85 4.78 10.97 3.73
CA ILE A 85 5.58 11.79 2.81
C ILE A 85 5.08 11.63 1.38
N LEU A 86 4.89 10.40 0.91
CA LEU A 86 4.42 10.11 -0.46
C LEU A 86 3.04 10.72 -0.72
N SER A 87 2.19 10.69 0.30
CA SER A 87 0.86 11.28 0.23
C SER A 87 0.90 12.80 0.10
N TRP A 88 1.78 13.45 0.88
CA TRP A 88 1.98 14.90 0.80
C TRP A 88 2.54 15.31 -0.56
N MET A 89 3.54 14.59 -1.09
CA MET A 89 4.09 14.83 -2.43
C MET A 89 3.01 14.69 -3.53
N ALA A 90 2.14 13.68 -3.42
CA ALA A 90 1.05 13.48 -4.37
C ALA A 90 -0.04 14.57 -4.32
N GLU A 91 -0.24 15.20 -3.16
CA GLU A 91 -1.12 16.36 -3.00
C GLU A 91 -0.49 17.62 -3.61
N GLU A 92 0.78 17.90 -3.31
CA GLU A 92 1.52 19.04 -3.85
C GLU A 92 1.61 19.00 -5.39
N GLU A 93 1.84 17.82 -5.98
CA GLU A 93 1.84 17.65 -7.44
C GLU A 93 0.48 17.95 -8.07
N ARG A 94 -0.62 17.58 -7.40
CA ARG A 94 -1.99 17.88 -7.86
C ARG A 94 -2.29 19.38 -7.81
N ASP A 95 -1.85 20.05 -6.75
CA ASP A 95 -2.03 21.49 -6.58
C ASP A 95 -1.22 22.30 -7.59
N ARG A 96 -0.04 21.82 -8.00
CA ARG A 96 0.80 22.48 -9.01
C ARG A 96 0.25 22.42 -10.44
N ILE A 97 -0.62 21.44 -10.74
CA ILE A 97 -1.21 21.25 -12.08
C ILE A 97 -2.57 21.99 -12.20
N ARG A 98 -3.10 22.54 -11.10
CA ARG A 98 -4.28 23.41 -11.08
C ARG A 98 -3.93 24.87 -11.37
#